data_AF-A0A926BWG9-F1
#
_entry.id   AF-A0A926BWG9-F1
#
_cell.length_a   1.000
_cell.length_b   1.000
_cell.length_c   1.000
_cell.angle_alpha   90.00
_cell.angle_beta   90.00
_cell.angle_gamma   90.00
#
_symmetry.space_group_name_H-M   'P 1'
#
loop_
_entity.id
_entity.type
_entity.pdbx_description
1 polymer ?
#
loop_
_entity_poly.entity_id
_entity_poly.type
_entity_poly.pdbx_seq_one_letter_code
_entity_poly.pdbx_strand_id
1 'polypeptide(L)'
;MDRRSFLRNGAIAGATLPILVGGSPMRAFANRLSSSPFARSAHGASDRVLVILRLDGGNDGLNMLVPYHDDEYYKARRRGLTNDISIHPERVTPITWSSSFGLHPALAPLAPLFDEQKVAVVQNVGYE
;
A
#
# COMPACT_ATOMS: atom_id res chain seq x y z
N MET A 1 -23.75 -1.74 -11.55
CA MET A 1 -23.20 -3.07 -11.20
C MET A 1 -22.98 -3.13 -9.70
N ASP A 2 -23.59 -4.09 -9.01
CA ASP A 2 -23.40 -4.25 -7.57
C ASP A 2 -22.07 -4.92 -7.24
N ARG A 3 -21.35 -4.39 -6.24
CA ARG A 3 -20.08 -4.94 -5.74
C ARG A 3 -20.19 -6.43 -5.40
N ARG A 4 -21.32 -6.84 -4.83
CA ARG A 4 -21.61 -8.22 -4.48
C ARG A 4 -21.69 -9.14 -5.70
N SER A 5 -22.30 -8.66 -6.77
CA SER A 5 -22.41 -9.41 -8.03
C SER A 5 -21.08 -9.48 -8.76
N PHE A 6 -20.28 -8.41 -8.72
CA PHE A 6 -18.94 -8.40 -9.28
C PHE A 6 -18.02 -9.43 -8.60
N LEU A 7 -17.98 -9.43 -7.26
CA LEU A 7 -17.13 -10.37 -6.50
C LEU A 7 -17.59 -11.81 -6.64
N ARG A 8 -18.90 -12.06 -6.62
CA ARG A 8 -19.46 -13.41 -6.81
C ARG A 8 -19.16 -13.95 -8.21
N ASN A 9 -19.34 -13.13 -9.24
CA ASN A 9 -19.10 -13.55 -10.62
C ASN A 9 -17.60 -13.68 -10.93
N GLY A 10 -16.75 -12.81 -10.37
CA GLY A 10 -15.30 -12.89 -10.48
C GLY A 10 -14.71 -14.13 -9.80
N ALA A 11 -15.23 -14.52 -8.64
CA ALA A 11 -14.81 -15.73 -7.94
C ALA A 11 -15.18 -17.02 -8.72
N ILE A 12 -16.38 -17.06 -9.32
CA ILE A 12 -16.83 -18.20 -10.14
C ILE A 12 -16.02 -18.30 -11.44
N ALA A 13 -15.73 -17.17 -12.08
CA ALA A 13 -14.90 -17.15 -13.29
C ALA A 13 -13.44 -17.58 -12.99
N GLY A 14 -12.86 -17.11 -11.89
CA GLY A 14 -11.50 -17.46 -11.50
C GLY A 14 -11.30 -18.94 -11.14
N ALA A 15 -12.33 -19.59 -10.59
CA ALA A 15 -12.27 -21.01 -10.20
C ALA A 15 -12.50 -21.99 -11.36
N THR A 16 -13.24 -21.58 -12.41
CA THR A 16 -13.66 -22.47 -13.50
C THR A 16 -12.71 -22.44 -14.71
N LEU A 17 -12.01 -21.34 -14.94
CA LEU A 17 -11.04 -21.20 -16.04
C LEU A 17 -9.89 -22.24 -16.04
N PRO A 18 -9.29 -22.63 -14.89
CA PRO A 18 -8.23 -23.65 -14.87
C PRO A 18 -8.69 -25.05 -15.28
N ILE A 19 -10.00 -25.33 -15.11
CA ILE A 19 -10.60 -26.64 -15.41
C ILE A 19 -10.86 -26.77 -16.92
N LEU A 20 -11.19 -25.66 -17.61
CA LEU A 20 -11.53 -25.64 -19.03
C LEU A 20 -10.32 -25.55 -19.98
N VAL A 21 -9.19 -24.97 -19.54
CA VAL A 21 -8.04 -24.65 -20.43
C VAL A 21 -6.89 -25.67 -20.30
N GLY A 22 -7.18 -26.91 -19.93
CA GLY A 22 -6.20 -28.00 -20.05
C GLY A 22 -5.08 -28.00 -18.99
N GLY A 23 -5.43 -27.75 -17.73
CA GLY A 23 -4.67 -28.32 -16.60
C GLY A 23 -3.27 -27.77 -16.33
N SER A 24 -2.89 -26.62 -16.89
CA SER A 24 -1.72 -25.91 -16.38
C SER A 24 -2.13 -25.18 -15.09
N PRO A 25 -1.64 -25.60 -13.90
CA PRO A 25 -2.00 -24.90 -12.69
C PRO A 25 -1.43 -23.49 -12.79
N MET A 26 -2.28 -22.47 -12.88
CA MET A 26 -1.88 -21.09 -12.66
C MET A 26 -1.40 -20.94 -11.20
N ARG A 27 -0.21 -21.45 -10.91
CA ARG A 27 0.53 -21.29 -9.66
C ARG A 27 1.40 -20.05 -9.78
N ALA A 28 0.78 -18.88 -9.95
CA ALA A 28 1.55 -17.64 -10.14
C ALA A 28 1.52 -16.67 -8.94
N PHE A 29 0.71 -16.91 -7.90
CA PHE A 29 0.71 -16.01 -6.73
C PHE A 29 0.49 -16.70 -5.37
N ALA A 30 -0.26 -17.81 -5.33
CA ALA A 30 -0.61 -18.47 -4.07
C ALA A 30 0.61 -19.01 -3.30
N ASN A 31 1.56 -19.65 -3.97
CA ASN A 31 2.72 -20.27 -3.30
C ASN A 31 3.65 -19.25 -2.62
N ARG A 32 3.78 -18.02 -3.14
CA ARG A 32 4.63 -16.99 -2.52
C ARG A 32 4.02 -16.40 -1.24
N LEU A 33 2.69 -16.34 -1.16
CA LEU A 33 2.00 -15.93 0.06
C LEU A 33 2.08 -17.03 1.12
N SER A 34 1.84 -18.29 0.76
CA SER A 34 1.87 -19.44 1.68
C SER A 34 3.24 -19.72 2.29
N SER A 35 4.34 -19.38 1.59
CA SER A 35 5.70 -19.50 2.13
C SER A 35 6.17 -18.26 2.90
N SER A 36 5.36 -17.20 2.97
CA SER A 36 5.73 -16.01 3.73
C SER A 36 5.70 -16.30 5.24
N PRO A 37 6.60 -15.71 6.04
CA PRO A 37 6.53 -15.80 7.51
C PRO A 37 5.15 -15.40 8.07
N PHE A 38 4.47 -14.47 7.40
CA PHE A 38 3.11 -14.04 7.72
C PHE A 38 2.08 -15.16 7.56
N ALA A 39 2.13 -15.95 6.49
CA ALA A 39 1.22 -17.09 6.31
C ALA A 39 1.46 -18.20 7.33
N ARG A 40 2.72 -18.41 7.76
CA ARG A 40 3.03 -19.38 8.82
C ARG A 40 2.51 -18.95 10.19
N SER A 41 2.45 -17.65 10.48
CA SER A 41 1.85 -17.14 11.72
C SER A 41 0.32 -17.25 11.76
N ALA A 42 -0.34 -17.43 10.62
CA ALA A 42 -1.79 -17.61 10.53
C ALA A 42 -2.27 -19.04 10.87
N HIS A 43 -1.36 -19.98 11.17
CA HIS A 43 -1.69 -21.37 11.53
C HIS A 43 -2.11 -21.58 12.99
N GLY A 44 -2.20 -20.54 13.82
CA GLY A 44 -2.86 -20.59 15.12
C GLY A 44 -4.35 -20.32 14.98
N ALA A 45 -5.21 -21.12 15.64
CA ALA A 45 -6.65 -20.87 15.71
C ALA A 45 -6.92 -19.53 16.42
N SER A 46 -6.97 -18.45 15.66
CA SER A 46 -7.20 -17.10 16.11
C SER A 46 -8.22 -16.46 15.19
N ASP A 47 -9.28 -15.88 15.75
CA ASP A 47 -10.32 -15.15 14.99
C ASP A 47 -9.80 -13.84 14.37
N ARG A 48 -8.50 -13.54 14.51
CA ARG A 48 -7.86 -12.35 13.94
C ARG A 48 -7.60 -12.54 12.45
N VAL A 49 -8.18 -11.66 11.64
CA VAL A 49 -7.96 -11.60 10.19
C VAL A 49 -6.88 -10.57 9.87
N LEU A 50 -5.83 -10.97 9.18
CA LEU A 50 -4.85 -10.05 8.60
C LEU A 50 -5.25 -9.73 7.15
N VAL A 51 -5.47 -8.44 6.87
CA VAL A 51 -5.74 -7.94 5.52
C VAL A 51 -4.50 -7.22 5.01
N ILE A 52 -3.92 -7.70 3.91
CA ILE A 52 -2.78 -7.06 3.25
C ILE A 52 -3.26 -6.42 1.95
N LEU A 53 -3.08 -5.10 1.85
CA LEU A 53 -3.35 -4.35 0.63
C LEU A 53 -2.03 -4.02 -0.04
N ARG A 54 -1.72 -4.71 -1.14
CA ARG A 54 -0.60 -4.34 -2.02
C ARG A 54 -1.11 -3.35 -3.06
N LEU A 55 -0.53 -2.16 -3.07
CA LEU A 55 -0.76 -1.17 -4.11
C LEU A 55 0.29 -1.38 -5.20
N ASP A 56 -0.11 -1.97 -6.32
CA ASP A 56 0.79 -2.18 -7.46
C ASP A 56 0.86 -0.89 -8.29
N GLY A 57 2.04 -0.28 -8.36
CA GLY A 57 2.25 0.98 -9.06
C GLY A 57 1.84 2.20 -8.25
N GLY A 58 0.65 2.78 -8.55
CA GLY A 58 0.25 4.19 -8.41
C GLY A 58 0.32 4.87 -7.03
N ASN A 59 0.90 4.23 -6.03
CA ASN A 59 1.23 4.84 -4.77
C ASN A 59 2.64 5.47 -4.81
N ASP A 60 2.73 6.79 -4.74
CA ASP A 60 4.00 7.49 -4.59
C ASP A 60 4.36 7.61 -3.10
N GLY A 61 5.31 6.80 -2.65
CA GLY A 61 5.76 6.75 -1.25
C GLY A 61 6.26 8.09 -0.71
N LEU A 62 7.01 8.88 -1.48
CA LEU A 62 7.50 10.18 -0.97
C LEU A 62 6.45 11.29 -1.11
N ASN A 63 5.32 11.06 -1.80
CA ASN A 63 4.17 11.97 -1.70
C ASN A 63 3.17 11.52 -0.64
N MET A 64 3.15 10.24 -0.23
CA MET A 64 2.41 9.79 0.94
C MET A 64 3.05 10.26 2.25
N LEU A 65 4.35 9.98 2.41
CA LEU A 65 5.17 10.40 3.53
C LEU A 65 6.24 11.37 3.01
N VAL A 66 5.91 12.66 3.08
CA VAL A 66 6.64 13.76 2.45
C VAL A 66 7.82 14.18 3.33
N PRO A 67 9.08 14.10 2.86
CA PRO A 67 10.24 14.68 3.53
C PRO A 67 10.31 16.21 3.25
N TYR A 68 9.40 16.97 3.83
CA TYR A 68 9.11 18.35 3.42
C TYR A 68 10.16 19.39 3.84
N HIS A 69 11.22 18.97 4.52
CA HIS A 69 12.39 19.80 4.83
C HIS A 69 13.64 19.37 4.05
N ASP A 70 13.50 18.42 3.10
CA ASP A 70 14.60 17.95 2.27
C ASP A 70 14.58 18.65 0.90
N ASP A 71 15.60 19.46 0.61
CA ASP A 71 15.74 20.14 -0.68
C ASP A 71 15.92 19.17 -1.85
N GLU A 72 16.53 18.00 -1.62
CA GLU A 72 16.70 16.99 -2.67
C GLU A 72 15.38 16.38 -3.10
N TYR A 73 14.40 16.31 -2.21
CA TYR A 73 13.03 15.93 -2.57
C TYR A 73 12.46 16.90 -3.61
N TYR A 74 12.56 18.21 -3.40
CA TYR A 74 12.05 19.19 -4.35
C TYR A 74 12.80 19.16 -5.69
N LYS A 75 14.13 19.03 -5.67
CA LYS A 75 14.96 18.91 -6.88
C LYS A 75 14.60 17.65 -7.69
N ALA A 76 14.43 16.51 -7.03
CA ALA A 76 14.10 15.25 -7.68
C ALA A 76 12.66 15.21 -8.23
N ARG A 77 11.74 15.94 -7.59
CA ARG A 77 10.30 16.00 -7.94
C ARG A 77 9.99 17.01 -9.02
N ARG A 78 10.79 18.06 -9.16
CA ARG A 78 10.59 19.10 -10.16
C ARG A 78 11.16 18.67 -11.51
N ARG A 79 10.28 18.39 -12.47
CA ARG A 79 10.64 18.00 -13.84
C ARG A 79 10.45 19.18 -14.80
N GLY A 80 11.41 20.11 -14.76
CA GLY A 80 11.38 21.32 -15.58
C GLY A 80 10.48 22.42 -15.01
N LEU A 81 10.12 23.41 -15.83
CA LEU A 81 9.43 24.62 -15.38
C LEU A 81 7.92 24.44 -15.12
N THR A 82 7.29 23.40 -15.67
CA THR A 82 5.82 23.25 -15.69
C THR A 82 5.32 21.98 -15.00
N ASN A 83 6.21 21.06 -14.63
CA ASN A 83 5.82 19.77 -14.07
C ASN A 83 6.47 19.57 -12.70
N ASP A 84 5.84 20.15 -11.67
CA ASP A 84 6.23 20.00 -10.27
C ASP A 84 5.20 19.13 -9.56
N ILE A 85 5.62 17.92 -9.16
CA ILE A 85 4.78 16.97 -8.42
C ILE A 85 5.13 16.93 -6.93
N SER A 86 5.95 17.87 -6.45
CA SER A 86 6.28 17.98 -5.03
C SER A 86 5.12 18.53 -4.21
N ILE A 87 5.08 18.19 -2.93
CA ILE A 87 4.18 18.77 -1.95
C ILE A 87 4.99 19.75 -1.10
N HIS A 88 4.69 21.04 -1.25
CA HIS A 88 5.35 22.10 -0.48
C HIS A 88 4.93 22.08 1.00
N PRO A 89 5.80 22.56 1.91
CA PRO A 89 5.61 22.42 3.36
C PRO A 89 4.26 22.93 3.86
N GLU A 90 3.70 23.97 3.23
CA GLU A 90 2.45 24.60 3.64
C GLU A 90 1.22 23.72 3.39
N ARG A 91 1.36 22.70 2.54
CA ARG A 91 0.28 21.75 2.20
C ARG A 91 0.42 20.41 2.92
N VAL A 92 1.54 20.18 3.59
CA VAL A 92 1.79 18.92 4.28
C VAL A 92 0.97 18.85 5.55
N THR A 93 0.42 17.67 5.83
CA THR A 93 -0.20 17.40 7.13
C THR A 93 0.88 16.95 8.09
N PRO A 94 1.17 17.70 9.16
CA PRO A 94 2.17 17.32 10.14
C PRO A 94 1.74 16.05 10.91
N ILE A 95 2.73 15.29 11.37
CA ILE A 95 2.54 14.12 12.23
C ILE A 95 3.40 14.29 13.48
N THR A 96 2.94 13.75 14.60
CA THR A 96 3.52 14.04 15.93
C THR A 96 4.85 13.32 16.19
N TRP A 97 5.09 12.18 15.53
CA TRP A 97 6.28 11.35 15.75
C TRP A 97 7.49 11.78 14.92
N SER A 98 7.35 12.76 14.02
CA SER A 98 8.45 13.21 13.15
C SER A 98 8.35 14.69 12.84
N SER A 99 9.47 15.39 12.95
CA SER A 99 9.63 16.77 12.49
C SER A 99 10.14 16.88 11.04
N SER A 100 10.61 15.78 10.46
CA SER A 100 11.20 15.75 9.11
C SER A 100 10.24 15.22 8.04
N PHE A 101 9.21 14.49 8.47
CA PHE A 101 8.23 13.86 7.59
C PHE A 101 6.83 14.30 7.96
N GLY A 102 5.97 14.42 6.95
CA GLY A 102 4.53 14.65 7.12
C GLY A 102 3.75 13.87 6.09
N LEU A 103 2.43 13.91 6.18
CA LEU A 103 1.55 13.19 5.28
C LEU A 103 1.10 14.05 4.11
N HIS A 104 0.78 13.41 3.00
CA HIS A 104 -0.04 14.01 1.95
C HIS A 104 -1.31 14.64 2.56
N PRO A 105 -1.78 15.81 2.12
CA PRO A 105 -3.00 16.43 2.67
C PRO A 105 -4.26 15.53 2.55
N ALA A 106 -4.35 14.71 1.50
CA ALA A 106 -5.43 13.71 1.37
C ALA A 106 -5.40 12.60 2.45
N LEU A 107 -4.26 12.42 3.12
CA LEU A 107 -4.06 11.47 4.21
C LEU A 107 -4.17 12.13 5.60
N ALA A 108 -4.56 13.40 5.69
CA ALA A 108 -4.76 14.10 6.95
C ALA A 108 -5.60 13.33 7.99
N PRO A 109 -6.67 12.59 7.62
CA PRO A 109 -7.44 11.80 8.58
C PRO A 109 -6.65 10.68 9.27
N LEU A 110 -5.47 10.29 8.76
CA LEU A 110 -4.60 9.29 9.40
C LEU A 110 -3.71 9.88 10.50
N ALA A 111 -3.48 11.20 10.51
CA ALA A 111 -2.62 11.85 11.51
C ALA A 111 -3.01 11.50 12.97
N PRO A 112 -4.28 11.64 13.41
CA PRO A 112 -4.66 11.29 14.79
C PRO A 112 -4.47 9.80 15.10
N LEU A 113 -4.50 8.92 14.09
CA LEU A 113 -4.29 7.48 14.32
C LEU A 113 -2.84 7.14 14.67
N PHE A 114 -1.89 8.02 14.34
CA PHE A 114 -0.52 7.89 14.84
C PHE A 114 -0.44 8.21 16.34
N ASP A 115 -1.16 9.23 16.81
CA ASP A 115 -1.25 9.58 18.23
C ASP A 115 -1.89 8.46 19.05
N GLU A 116 -2.90 7.81 18.46
CA GLU A 116 -3.57 6.65 19.06
C GLU A 116 -2.75 5.35 18.93
N GLN A 117 -1.55 5.38 18.36
CA GLN A 117 -0.70 4.20 18.12
C GLN A 117 -1.37 3.10 17.28
N LYS A 118 -2.29 3.49 16.40
CA LYS A 118 -3.05 2.58 15.51
C LYS A 118 -2.45 2.48 14.10
N VAL A 119 -1.54 3.37 13.75
CA VAL A 119 -0.83 3.40 12.46
C VAL A 119 0.67 3.50 12.70
N ALA A 120 1.44 2.78 11.89
CA ALA A 120 2.89 2.87 11.86
C ALA A 120 3.37 2.90 10.41
N VAL A 121 4.53 3.52 10.17
CA VAL A 121 5.21 3.48 8.88
C VAL A 121 6.53 2.73 9.04
N VAL A 122 6.79 1.81 8.11
CA VAL A 122 8.07 1.13 7.99
C VAL A 122 8.71 1.56 6.68
N GLN A 123 9.84 2.24 6.77
CA GLN A 123 10.62 2.71 5.62
C GLN A 123 11.74 1.74 5.26
N ASN A 124 12.39 1.98 4.11
CA ASN A 124 13.53 1.20 3.61
C ASN A 124 13.21 -0.30 3.46
N VAL A 125 12.00 -0.61 2.98
CA VAL A 125 11.57 -1.97 2.66
C VAL A 125 11.81 -2.27 1.19
N GLY A 126 12.33 -3.46 0.88
CA GLY A 126 12.62 -3.91 -0.48
C GLY A 126 12.52 -5.43 -0.58
N TYR A 127 12.64 -5.94 -1.81
CA TYR A 127 12.76 -7.37 -2.08
C TYR A 127 14.23 -7.66 -2.40
N GLU A 128 14.77 -8.75 -1.86
CA GLU A 128 16.01 -9.37 -2.36
C GLU A 128 15.76 -10.15 -3.65
#